data_AF-A0A8W8NX93-F1
#
_entry.id   AF-A0A8W8NX93-F1
#
_cell.length_a   1.000
_cell.length_b   1.000
_cell.length_c   1.000
_cell.angle_alpha   90.00
_cell.angle_beta   90.00
_cell.angle_gamma   90.00
#
_symmetry.space_group_name_H-M   'P 1'
#
loop_
_entity.id
_entity.type
_entity.pdbx_description
1 polymer ?
#
loop_
_entity_poly.entity_id
_entity_poly.type
_entity_poly.pdbx_seq_one_letter_code
_entity_poly.pdbx_strand_id
1 'polypeptide(L)'
;MANCILFLLILATLVTQMSNGDKNKCHRAIQDFVKIVASCPKTKKEWDIAASKKNCEQLTSQALCGTSKEPYVYHCVINGFENETLEVCAPRKIIFGYCTEYNVAGGVIQGHKSAKCNSTFPKCGKSYNSTEAYKYPDCYELVYKKQALKTTTYPPEKRTTTSKPDQGESSVKDVMICAVIVICGLVVLFVRRCKRKRRKNLKDEEENHDLIENKQDGMFLAFLDPSIKCFYIKAKHFEHYHYVNNLAKDCELRLEKVIRDENRRKYGSDKEVMIKVIGNHTDDNLKLLSKVKEEKHMRGGMLELSWKAAPLLCFQNDLQLESALEILRRENACHKILIQSDVPFDKTPEADGSIISVGQSKRRIKEIITSCLEEQLDQVLQDWLGKLKHEDLNKQTSDIIAEIEAIRKQLILDTRHNTNGLDAPCIANKSIVPNDVKEYLFRRFDVNGFGIWGCSTIQIFLKKATDYEILKRELITLNQNFFEKYHLKIETGNMLLELPPHRAYKLNHQFRYLALTFCPEKKDCVLSTDRNATTALQTDKIGDDKGKR
;
A
#
# COMPACT_ATOMS: atom_id res chain seq x y z
N MET A 1 0.18 20.01 -30.02
CA MET A 1 0.61 19.41 -28.75
C MET A 1 -0.45 18.52 -28.12
N ALA A 2 -1.70 18.97 -27.96
CA ALA A 2 -2.80 18.14 -27.42
C ALA A 2 -2.98 16.79 -28.13
N ASN A 3 -2.93 16.77 -29.47
CA ASN A 3 -3.06 15.52 -30.24
C ASN A 3 -1.86 14.57 -30.07
N CYS A 4 -0.67 15.09 -29.77
CA CYS A 4 0.50 14.24 -29.46
C CYS A 4 0.39 13.63 -28.06
N ILE A 5 -0.13 14.39 -27.10
CA ILE A 5 -0.37 13.90 -25.73
C ILE A 5 -1.43 12.79 -25.76
N LEU A 6 -2.53 13.00 -26.49
CA LEU A 6 -3.57 11.99 -26.65
C LEU A 6 -3.04 10.70 -27.30
N PHE A 7 -2.19 10.83 -28.32
CA PHE A 7 -1.57 9.68 -28.99
C PHE A 7 -0.60 8.90 -28.07
N LEU A 8 0.18 9.61 -27.25
CA LEU A 8 1.06 9.00 -26.26
C LEU A 8 0.28 8.29 -25.15
N LEU A 9 -0.85 8.85 -24.72
CA LEU A 9 -1.74 8.21 -23.73
C LEU A 9 -2.37 6.93 -24.29
N ILE A 10 -2.79 6.93 -25.56
CA ILE A 10 -3.33 5.74 -26.24
C ILE A 10 -2.24 4.67 -26.40
N LEU A 11 -1.01 5.05 -26.75
CA LEU A 11 0.09 4.09 -26.82
C LEU A 11 0.44 3.51 -25.44
N ALA A 12 0.42 4.33 -24.39
CA ALA A 12 0.66 3.87 -23.03
C ALA A 12 -0.41 2.87 -22.58
N THR A 13 -1.69 3.14 -22.84
CA THR A 13 -2.77 2.20 -22.51
C THR A 13 -2.66 0.90 -23.30
N LEU A 14 -2.36 0.95 -24.60
CA LEU A 14 -2.16 -0.25 -25.43
C LEU A 14 -0.97 -1.11 -24.93
N VAL A 15 0.16 -0.48 -24.57
CA VAL A 15 1.33 -1.19 -24.01
C VAL A 15 1.01 -1.84 -22.65
N THR A 16 0.21 -1.18 -21.81
CA THR A 16 -0.23 -1.78 -20.52
C THR A 16 -1.20 -2.95 -20.71
N GLN A 17 -2.07 -2.89 -21.72
CA GLN A 17 -3.01 -3.98 -22.03
C GLN A 17 -2.28 -5.21 -22.59
N MET A 18 -1.25 -5.02 -23.43
CA MET A 18 -0.45 -6.12 -23.96
C MET A 18 0.44 -6.79 -22.90
N SER A 19 1.00 -6.03 -21.96
CA SER A 19 1.87 -6.58 -20.90
C SER A 19 1.12 -7.30 -19.76
N ASN A 20 -0.16 -6.96 -19.51
CA ASN A 20 -0.99 -7.67 -18.54
C ASN A 20 -1.64 -8.94 -19.11
N GLY A 21 -1.79 -9.04 -20.43
CA GLY A 21 -2.40 -10.19 -21.10
C GLY A 21 -1.64 -11.51 -20.86
N ASP A 22 -0.31 -11.47 -20.83
CA ASP A 22 0.52 -12.68 -20.74
C ASP A 22 0.69 -13.19 -19.29
N LYS A 23 0.79 -12.29 -18.30
CA LYS A 23 0.87 -12.68 -16.88
C LYS A 23 -0.40 -13.38 -16.39
N ASN A 24 -1.56 -12.87 -16.80
CA ASN A 24 -2.85 -13.43 -16.40
C ASN A 24 -3.12 -14.81 -17.02
N LYS A 25 -2.60 -15.07 -18.24
CA LYS A 25 -2.70 -16.38 -18.90
C LYS A 25 -1.82 -17.44 -18.23
N CYS A 26 -0.58 -17.08 -17.87
CA CYS A 26 0.34 -17.99 -17.18
C CYS A 26 -0.20 -18.39 -15.80
N HIS A 27 -0.68 -17.42 -15.01
CA HIS A 27 -1.21 -17.69 -13.67
C HIS A 27 -2.43 -18.63 -13.72
N ARG A 28 -3.36 -18.38 -14.65
CA ARG A 28 -4.53 -19.24 -14.85
C ARG A 28 -4.13 -20.66 -15.28
N ALA A 29 -3.18 -20.77 -16.21
CA ALA A 29 -2.68 -22.07 -16.63
C ALA A 29 -2.10 -22.86 -15.44
N ILE A 30 -1.26 -22.24 -14.59
CA ILE A 30 -0.68 -22.91 -13.41
C ILE A 30 -1.76 -23.37 -12.42
N GLN A 31 -2.81 -22.58 -12.21
CA GLN A 31 -3.92 -22.96 -11.32
C GLN A 31 -4.65 -24.22 -11.81
N ASP A 32 -4.84 -24.37 -13.12
CA ASP A 32 -5.47 -25.56 -13.70
C ASP A 32 -4.64 -26.85 -13.47
N PHE A 33 -3.33 -26.74 -13.18
CA PHE A 33 -2.46 -27.87 -12.85
C PHE A 33 -2.42 -28.22 -11.36
N VAL A 34 -3.11 -27.47 -10.49
CA VAL A 34 -3.21 -27.80 -9.07
C VAL A 34 -4.19 -28.96 -8.89
N LYS A 35 -3.72 -30.05 -8.29
CA LYS A 35 -4.55 -31.24 -8.08
C LYS A 35 -4.63 -31.57 -6.59
N ILE A 36 -5.85 -31.57 -6.05
CA ILE A 36 -6.11 -32.09 -4.71
C ILE A 36 -5.93 -33.61 -4.75
N VAL A 37 -5.14 -34.15 -3.81
CA VAL A 37 -4.90 -35.58 -3.67
C VAL A 37 -5.22 -36.02 -2.25
N ALA A 38 -5.62 -37.29 -2.11
CA ALA A 38 -5.92 -37.88 -0.80
C ALA A 38 -4.67 -37.98 0.09
N SER A 39 -3.49 -38.18 -0.50
CA SER A 39 -2.23 -38.28 0.22
C SER A 39 -1.04 -37.94 -0.65
N CYS A 40 -0.02 -37.33 -0.05
CA CYS A 40 1.27 -37.14 -0.70
C CYS A 40 2.16 -38.38 -0.59
N PRO A 41 3.09 -38.57 -1.56
CA PRO A 41 4.16 -39.55 -1.47
C PRO A 41 4.96 -39.43 -0.17
N LYS A 42 5.29 -40.57 0.44
CA LYS A 42 6.08 -40.64 1.69
C LYS A 42 7.49 -41.18 1.47
N THR A 43 7.77 -41.67 0.27
CA THR A 43 9.09 -42.20 -0.10
C THR A 43 9.59 -41.53 -1.37
N LYS A 44 10.91 -41.52 -1.57
CA LYS A 44 11.53 -40.99 -2.80
C LYS A 44 11.01 -41.70 -4.05
N LYS A 45 10.82 -43.02 -3.97
CA LYS A 45 10.28 -43.82 -5.09
C LYS A 45 8.86 -43.41 -5.47
N GLU A 46 7.96 -43.27 -4.49
CA GLU A 46 6.59 -42.79 -4.75
C GLU A 46 6.59 -41.36 -5.29
N TRP A 47 7.47 -40.51 -4.76
CA TRP A 47 7.63 -39.12 -5.20
C TRP A 47 8.04 -39.04 -6.67
N ASP A 48 9.02 -39.86 -7.08
CA ASP A 48 9.50 -39.88 -8.45
C ASP A 48 8.44 -40.41 -9.42
N ILE A 49 7.68 -41.45 -9.03
CA ILE A 49 6.54 -41.96 -9.82
C ILE A 49 5.48 -40.87 -10.00
N ALA A 50 5.11 -40.18 -8.92
CA ALA A 50 4.11 -39.12 -8.96
C ALA A 50 4.59 -37.90 -9.76
N ALA A 51 5.87 -37.54 -9.63
CA ALA A 51 6.51 -36.48 -10.41
C ALA A 51 6.50 -36.78 -11.91
N SER A 52 6.89 -37.98 -12.31
CA SER A 52 6.83 -38.42 -13.71
C SER A 52 5.40 -38.41 -14.24
N LYS A 53 4.42 -38.83 -13.44
CA LYS A 53 3.00 -38.80 -13.84
C LYS A 53 2.46 -37.37 -14.01
N LYS A 54 2.90 -36.42 -13.18
CA LYS A 54 2.46 -35.01 -13.28
C LYS A 54 3.15 -34.24 -14.41
N ASN A 55 4.35 -34.66 -14.81
CA ASN A 55 5.11 -34.14 -15.95
C ASN A 55 5.25 -32.60 -15.98
N CYS A 56 5.74 -32.00 -14.89
CA CYS A 56 5.86 -30.54 -14.75
C CYS A 56 6.80 -29.89 -15.78
N GLU A 57 7.70 -30.65 -16.40
CA GLU A 57 8.61 -30.16 -17.44
C GLU A 57 7.87 -29.67 -18.70
N GLN A 58 6.70 -30.25 -18.99
CA GLN A 58 5.86 -29.85 -20.13
C GLN A 58 5.35 -28.39 -20.00
N LEU A 59 5.19 -27.89 -18.78
CA LEU A 59 4.80 -26.50 -18.52
C LEU A 59 5.91 -25.50 -18.85
N THR A 60 7.16 -25.94 -18.74
CA THR A 60 8.32 -25.12 -19.05
C THR A 60 8.53 -25.02 -20.57
N SER A 61 8.17 -26.06 -21.32
CA SER A 61 8.35 -26.14 -22.78
C SER A 61 7.18 -25.56 -23.60
N GLN A 62 5.96 -25.45 -23.06
CA GLN A 62 4.79 -24.91 -23.77
C GLN A 62 4.73 -23.37 -23.86
N ALA A 63 5.82 -22.64 -23.58
CA ALA A 63 5.94 -21.18 -23.79
C ALA A 63 4.90 -20.27 -23.09
N LEU A 64 4.05 -20.81 -22.19
CA LEU A 64 3.03 -20.02 -21.48
C LEU A 64 3.62 -19.15 -20.36
N CYS A 65 4.76 -19.55 -19.79
CA CYS A 65 5.34 -18.95 -18.58
C CYS A 65 6.86 -18.68 -18.69
N GLY A 66 7.33 -18.33 -19.90
CA GLY A 66 8.76 -18.18 -20.24
C GLY A 66 9.52 -17.04 -19.52
N THR A 67 8.89 -16.35 -18.57
CA THR A 67 9.52 -15.27 -17.78
C THR A 67 10.18 -15.77 -16.49
N SER A 68 9.90 -17.01 -16.05
CA SER A 68 10.57 -17.62 -14.90
C SER A 68 11.94 -18.16 -15.32
N LYS A 69 13.02 -17.64 -14.72
CA LYS A 69 14.38 -18.22 -14.86
C LYS A 69 14.52 -19.60 -14.20
N GLU A 70 13.55 -20.01 -13.38
CA GLU A 70 13.61 -21.26 -12.63
C GLU A 70 12.65 -22.32 -13.21
N PRO A 71 13.13 -23.58 -13.35
CA PRO A 71 12.31 -24.67 -13.87
C PRO A 71 11.20 -25.05 -12.89
N TYR A 72 10.02 -25.33 -13.43
CA TYR A 72 8.89 -25.84 -12.66
C TYR A 72 9.09 -27.33 -12.39
N VAL A 73 9.09 -27.70 -11.12
CA VAL A 73 9.27 -29.09 -10.67
C VAL A 73 8.05 -29.56 -9.88
N TYR A 74 7.91 -30.88 -9.77
CA TYR A 74 6.83 -31.49 -9.01
C TYR A 74 6.98 -31.22 -7.51
N HIS A 75 5.85 -30.90 -6.88
CA HIS A 75 5.69 -30.85 -5.44
C HIS A 75 4.40 -31.57 -5.03
N CYS A 76 4.45 -32.26 -3.89
CA CYS A 76 3.25 -32.63 -3.13
C CYS A 76 3.34 -32.08 -1.70
N VAL A 77 2.42 -31.18 -1.35
CA VAL A 77 2.51 -30.35 -0.13
C VAL A 77 1.12 -30.10 0.45
N ILE A 78 1.03 -29.56 1.66
CA ILE A 78 -0.25 -29.16 2.27
C ILE A 78 -0.75 -27.84 1.67
N ASN A 79 -2.06 -27.60 1.70
CA ASN A 79 -2.63 -26.28 1.37
C ASN A 79 -2.52 -25.30 2.56
N GLY A 80 -2.78 -24.01 2.32
CA GLY A 80 -2.69 -22.96 3.34
C GLY A 80 -3.77 -23.01 4.45
N PHE A 81 -4.69 -23.96 4.37
CA PHE A 81 -5.67 -24.23 5.43
C PHE A 81 -5.31 -25.47 6.27
N GLU A 82 -4.22 -26.16 5.91
CA GLU A 82 -3.76 -27.44 6.44
C GLU A 82 -4.88 -28.51 6.44
N ASN A 83 -5.77 -28.50 5.45
CA ASN A 83 -6.90 -29.43 5.40
C ASN A 83 -6.91 -30.32 4.15
N GLU A 84 -6.02 -30.08 3.20
CA GLU A 84 -5.85 -30.88 1.98
C GLU A 84 -4.36 -30.99 1.62
N THR A 85 -4.04 -32.06 0.90
CA THR A 85 -2.75 -32.22 0.21
C THR A 85 -2.90 -31.95 -1.28
N LEU A 86 -1.94 -31.24 -1.85
CA LEU A 86 -1.96 -30.76 -3.23
C LEU A 86 -0.72 -31.25 -3.98
N GLU A 87 -0.93 -31.80 -5.17
CA GLU A 87 0.13 -31.97 -6.16
C GLU A 87 0.17 -30.74 -7.07
N VAL A 88 1.33 -30.10 -7.19
CA VAL A 88 1.53 -28.85 -7.95
C VAL A 88 2.84 -28.87 -8.73
N CYS A 89 2.92 -28.01 -9.74
CA CYS A 89 4.16 -27.70 -10.44
C CYS A 89 4.58 -26.29 -10.05
N ALA A 90 5.76 -26.12 -9.47
CA ALA A 90 6.23 -24.83 -9.00
C ALA A 90 7.77 -24.79 -8.96
N PRO A 91 8.38 -23.59 -8.90
CA PRO A 91 9.81 -23.47 -8.64
C PRO A 91 10.19 -24.03 -7.25
N ARG A 92 11.39 -24.62 -7.19
CA ARG A 92 11.99 -25.11 -5.94
C ARG A 92 12.26 -23.96 -4.97
N LYS A 93 12.14 -24.23 -3.67
CA LYS A 93 12.39 -23.22 -2.63
C LYS A 93 13.01 -23.85 -1.40
N ILE A 94 13.89 -23.10 -0.74
CA ILE A 94 14.37 -23.49 0.59
C ILE A 94 13.35 -23.06 1.63
N ILE A 95 12.87 -24.02 2.42
CA ILE A 95 11.91 -23.82 3.51
C ILE A 95 12.66 -23.79 4.83
N PHE A 96 12.36 -22.81 5.70
CA PHE A 96 13.08 -22.58 6.96
C PHE A 96 12.20 -22.84 8.18
N GLY A 97 12.30 -24.01 8.79
CA GLY A 97 11.69 -24.29 10.10
C GLY A 97 10.15 -24.35 10.12
N TYR A 98 9.53 -24.62 8.96
CA TYR A 98 8.09 -24.85 8.82
C TYR A 98 7.82 -26.02 7.86
N CYS A 99 6.62 -26.58 7.92
CA CYS A 99 6.11 -27.47 6.88
C CYS A 99 5.95 -26.72 5.56
N THR A 100 6.24 -27.37 4.43
CA THR A 100 6.04 -26.79 3.10
C THR A 100 4.55 -26.73 2.77
N GLU A 101 4.07 -25.57 2.36
CA GLU A 101 2.74 -25.39 1.78
C GLU A 101 2.79 -24.92 0.33
N TYR A 102 1.72 -25.19 -0.41
CA TYR A 102 1.39 -24.45 -1.60
C TYR A 102 0.28 -23.46 -1.31
N ASN A 103 0.60 -22.19 -1.50
CA ASN A 103 -0.36 -21.11 -1.41
C ASN A 103 -1.11 -21.02 -2.74
N VAL A 104 -2.29 -21.66 -2.84
CA VAL A 104 -3.13 -21.68 -4.05
C VAL A 104 -3.40 -20.26 -4.56
N ALA A 105 -3.67 -19.37 -3.61
CA ALA A 105 -3.88 -17.94 -3.80
C ALA A 105 -2.70 -17.23 -4.46
N GLY A 106 -1.50 -17.42 -3.90
CA GLY A 106 -0.29 -16.79 -4.41
C GLY A 106 0.39 -17.55 -5.56
N GLY A 107 -0.05 -18.77 -5.87
CA GLY A 107 0.61 -19.67 -6.81
C GLY A 107 2.04 -20.09 -6.41
N VAL A 108 2.39 -20.04 -5.11
CA VAL A 108 3.78 -20.16 -4.63
C VAL A 108 3.96 -21.23 -3.57
N ILE A 109 5.13 -21.89 -3.62
CA ILE A 109 5.63 -22.73 -2.53
C ILE A 109 6.20 -21.82 -1.42
N GLN A 110 5.86 -22.12 -0.16
CA GLN A 110 6.40 -21.41 1.01
C GLN A 110 6.31 -22.25 2.29
N GLY A 111 6.76 -21.70 3.41
CA GLY A 111 6.60 -22.33 4.72
C GLY A 111 5.27 -21.96 5.36
N HIS A 112 4.54 -22.95 5.86
CA HIS A 112 3.23 -22.78 6.50
C HIS A 112 3.39 -22.19 7.91
N LYS A 113 2.93 -20.96 8.13
CA LYS A 113 3.24 -20.19 9.35
C LYS A 113 2.74 -20.81 10.66
N SER A 114 1.62 -21.52 10.65
CA SER A 114 1.11 -22.23 11.83
C SER A 114 1.69 -23.64 12.03
N ALA A 115 2.33 -24.22 11.00
CA ALA A 115 2.95 -25.54 11.08
C ALA A 115 4.47 -25.41 11.27
N LYS A 116 4.86 -24.80 12.39
CA LYS A 116 6.26 -24.61 12.75
C LYS A 116 6.91 -25.95 13.12
N CYS A 117 8.04 -26.26 12.49
CA CYS A 117 8.82 -27.45 12.84
C CYS A 117 9.29 -27.35 14.29
N ASN A 118 9.14 -28.43 15.05
CA ASN A 118 9.72 -28.56 16.38
C ASN A 118 10.27 -29.99 16.57
N SER A 119 10.82 -30.28 17.76
CA SER A 119 11.35 -31.62 18.08
C SER A 119 10.26 -32.67 18.34
N THR A 120 9.03 -32.24 18.57
CA THR A 120 7.93 -33.08 19.07
C THR A 120 6.95 -33.43 17.95
N PHE A 121 6.27 -32.43 17.39
CA PHE A 121 5.37 -32.49 16.24
C PHE A 121 5.01 -31.08 15.74
N PRO A 122 5.01 -30.78 14.43
CA PRO A 122 5.48 -31.63 13.33
C PRO A 122 7.03 -31.65 13.28
N LYS A 123 7.61 -32.84 13.08
CA LYS A 123 9.06 -32.98 12.91
C LYS A 123 9.46 -32.65 11.48
N CYS A 124 10.25 -31.60 11.33
CA CYS A 124 10.90 -31.26 10.08
C CYS A 124 12.24 -30.55 10.26
N GLY A 125 13.03 -30.50 9.19
CA GLY A 125 14.36 -29.90 9.21
C GLY A 125 14.32 -28.41 9.52
N LYS A 126 15.37 -27.89 10.18
CA LYS A 126 15.54 -26.43 10.38
C LYS A 126 15.56 -25.67 9.05
N SER A 127 16.06 -26.32 8.00
CA SER A 127 15.92 -25.89 6.61
C SER A 127 15.96 -27.09 5.67
N TYR A 128 15.18 -27.08 4.59
CA TYR A 128 15.19 -28.14 3.58
C TYR A 128 14.67 -27.64 2.23
N ASN A 129 14.96 -28.36 1.15
CA ASN A 129 14.43 -28.05 -0.17
C ASN A 129 12.98 -28.52 -0.28
N SER A 130 12.09 -27.71 -0.84
CA SER A 130 10.67 -28.03 -0.99
C SER A 130 10.40 -29.29 -1.83
N THR A 131 11.35 -29.74 -2.66
CA THR A 131 11.28 -31.03 -3.38
C THR A 131 11.54 -32.24 -2.47
N GLU A 132 11.97 -32.01 -1.24
CA GLU A 132 12.21 -33.03 -0.21
C GLU A 132 11.10 -33.06 0.85
N ALA A 133 9.96 -32.41 0.59
CA ALA A 133 8.83 -32.38 1.52
C ALA A 133 8.34 -33.78 1.93
N TYR A 134 8.47 -34.78 1.04
CA TYR A 134 8.11 -36.18 1.34
C TYR A 134 8.87 -36.78 2.52
N LYS A 135 10.04 -36.22 2.88
CA LYS A 135 10.82 -36.67 4.04
C LYS A 135 10.16 -36.30 5.38
N TYR A 136 9.09 -35.50 5.37
CA TYR A 136 8.45 -34.95 6.57
C TYR A 136 6.97 -35.37 6.65
N PRO A 137 6.68 -36.67 6.89
CA PRO A 137 5.31 -37.18 6.93
C PRO A 137 4.44 -36.54 8.02
N ASP A 138 5.03 -36.09 9.14
CA ASP A 138 4.35 -35.35 10.20
C ASP A 138 3.62 -34.10 9.68
N CYS A 139 4.18 -33.45 8.66
CA CYS A 139 3.55 -32.29 8.03
C CYS A 139 2.25 -32.67 7.32
N TYR A 140 2.18 -33.86 6.72
CA TYR A 140 0.94 -34.37 6.12
C TYR A 140 -0.04 -34.89 7.16
N GLU A 141 0.45 -35.35 8.31
CA GLU A 141 -0.39 -35.79 9.44
C GLU A 141 -1.26 -34.66 10.01
N LEU A 142 -0.82 -33.40 9.90
CA LEU A 142 -1.63 -32.23 10.25
C LEU A 142 -2.97 -32.21 9.49
N VAL A 143 -2.91 -32.54 8.19
CA VAL A 143 -4.08 -32.61 7.31
C VAL A 143 -5.00 -33.75 7.74
N TYR A 144 -4.44 -34.95 7.96
CA TYR A 144 -5.22 -36.13 8.33
C TYR A 144 -5.93 -35.94 9.68
N LYS A 145 -5.27 -35.32 10.67
CA LYS A 145 -5.89 -34.98 11.97
C LYS A 145 -7.07 -34.02 11.79
N LYS A 146 -6.92 -32.98 10.96
CA LYS A 146 -7.99 -32.02 10.66
C LYS A 146 -9.14 -32.65 9.89
N GLN A 147 -8.87 -33.57 8.97
CA GLN A 147 -9.91 -34.30 8.24
C GLN A 147 -10.69 -35.24 9.17
N ALA A 148 -10.00 -35.99 10.04
CA ALA A 148 -10.64 -36.89 11.00
C ALA A 148 -11.58 -36.16 11.98
N LEU A 149 -11.21 -34.94 12.41
CA LEU A 149 -12.05 -34.07 13.25
C LEU A 149 -13.33 -33.60 12.53
N LYS A 150 -13.32 -33.50 11.20
CA LYS A 150 -14.50 -33.12 10.41
C LYS A 150 -15.43 -34.30 10.16
N THR A 151 -14.89 -35.51 10.02
CA THR A 151 -15.68 -36.72 9.74
C THR A 151 -16.47 -37.24 10.96
N THR A 152 -16.18 -36.76 12.17
CA THR A 152 -16.93 -37.13 13.38
C THR A 152 -18.24 -36.37 13.57
N THR A 153 -18.62 -35.48 12.64
CA THR A 153 -19.88 -34.73 12.69
C THR A 153 -20.60 -34.80 11.32
N TYR A 154 -21.53 -35.76 11.20
CA TYR A 154 -22.50 -36.04 10.11
C TYR A 154 -22.02 -36.75 8.82
N PRO A 155 -22.87 -37.62 8.20
CA PRO A 155 -22.55 -38.38 6.99
C PRO A 155 -22.66 -37.52 5.70
N PRO A 156 -21.91 -37.85 4.63
CA PRO A 156 -21.78 -37.00 3.45
C PRO A 156 -22.97 -37.12 2.49
N GLU A 157 -23.58 -35.98 2.16
CA GLU A 157 -24.57 -35.85 1.10
C GLU A 157 -23.88 -35.82 -0.28
N LYS A 158 -24.33 -36.71 -1.15
CA LYS A 158 -23.78 -37.00 -2.48
C LYS A 158 -24.25 -35.93 -3.48
N ARG A 159 -23.37 -35.03 -3.93
CA ARG A 159 -23.68 -34.15 -5.08
C ARG A 159 -23.09 -34.70 -6.38
N THR A 160 -24.00 -35.16 -7.22
CA THR A 160 -23.80 -35.60 -8.60
C THR A 160 -23.48 -34.41 -9.50
N THR A 161 -22.42 -34.55 -10.29
CA THR A 161 -22.08 -33.68 -11.43
C THR A 161 -22.96 -33.99 -12.63
N THR A 162 -23.54 -32.96 -13.26
CA THR A 162 -24.09 -33.07 -14.62
C THR A 162 -23.57 -31.91 -15.46
N SER A 163 -22.66 -32.22 -16.37
CA SER A 163 -22.28 -31.37 -17.50
C SER A 163 -23.34 -31.42 -18.59
N LYS A 164 -23.58 -30.30 -19.28
CA LYS A 164 -23.79 -30.31 -20.74
C LYS A 164 -23.35 -28.98 -21.38
N PRO A 165 -22.84 -29.02 -22.62
CA PRO A 165 -22.31 -27.87 -23.34
C PRO A 165 -23.42 -27.18 -24.15
N ASP A 166 -23.22 -25.92 -24.54
CA ASP A 166 -23.82 -25.43 -25.77
C ASP A 166 -22.92 -24.45 -26.53
N GLN A 167 -22.92 -24.68 -27.84
CA GLN A 167 -22.21 -23.99 -28.91
C GLN A 167 -22.89 -22.67 -29.26
N GLY A 168 -22.13 -21.73 -29.83
CA GLY A 168 -22.69 -20.71 -30.70
C GLY A 168 -21.95 -19.37 -30.72
N GLU A 169 -20.69 -19.32 -31.17
CA GLU A 169 -20.08 -18.06 -31.61
C GLU A 169 -19.66 -18.17 -33.08
N SER A 170 -20.32 -17.40 -33.94
CA SER A 170 -19.77 -17.04 -35.25
C SER A 170 -19.97 -15.55 -35.52
N SER A 171 -18.95 -14.97 -36.16
CA SER A 171 -18.97 -13.70 -36.89
C SER A 171 -18.78 -12.36 -36.13
N VAL A 172 -17.83 -12.30 -35.18
CA VAL A 172 -17.26 -10.99 -34.72
C VAL A 172 -15.76 -10.85 -35.04
N LYS A 173 -15.07 -11.97 -35.32
CA LYS A 173 -13.61 -11.97 -35.55
C LYS A 173 -13.21 -11.36 -36.90
N ASP A 174 -14.04 -11.53 -37.93
CA ASP A 174 -13.69 -11.06 -39.28
C ASP A 174 -13.86 -9.54 -39.46
N VAL A 175 -14.79 -8.93 -38.73
CA VAL A 175 -14.98 -7.47 -38.72
C VAL A 175 -13.80 -6.77 -38.05
N MET A 176 -13.26 -7.36 -36.98
CA MET A 176 -12.09 -6.82 -36.28
C MET A 176 -10.80 -6.91 -37.11
N ILE A 177 -10.60 -7.99 -37.85
CA ILE A 177 -9.42 -8.14 -38.72
C ILE A 177 -9.45 -7.09 -39.84
N CYS A 178 -10.61 -6.85 -40.46
CA CYS A 178 -10.77 -5.81 -41.48
C CYS A 178 -10.47 -4.40 -40.94
N ALA A 179 -10.94 -4.08 -39.72
CA ALA A 179 -10.67 -2.78 -39.09
C ALA A 179 -9.16 -2.57 -38.82
N VAL A 180 -8.46 -3.62 -38.34
CA VAL A 180 -7.01 -3.55 -38.09
C VAL A 180 -6.22 -3.34 -39.38
N ILE A 181 -6.58 -4.00 -40.47
CA ILE A 181 -5.91 -3.84 -41.78
C ILE A 181 -6.06 -2.42 -42.30
N VAL A 182 -7.26 -1.82 -42.18
CA VAL A 182 -7.51 -0.43 -42.60
C VAL A 182 -6.69 0.55 -41.79
N ILE A 183 -6.63 0.38 -40.46
CA ILE A 183 -5.84 1.23 -39.57
C ILE A 183 -4.34 1.12 -39.89
N CYS A 184 -3.81 -0.10 -40.08
CA CYS A 184 -2.43 -0.32 -40.49
C CYS A 184 -2.11 0.34 -41.84
N GLY A 185 -3.02 0.26 -42.81
CA GLY A 185 -2.89 0.93 -44.10
C GLY A 185 -2.80 2.45 -43.98
N LEU A 186 -3.67 3.06 -43.15
CA LEU A 186 -3.67 4.49 -42.90
C LEU A 186 -2.38 4.95 -42.19
N VAL A 187 -1.86 4.18 -41.24
CA VAL A 187 -0.58 4.45 -40.56
C VAL A 187 0.58 4.39 -41.55
N VAL A 188 0.63 3.39 -42.43
CA VAL A 188 1.67 3.29 -43.46
C VAL A 188 1.61 4.46 -44.45
N LEU A 189 0.41 4.88 -44.86
CA LEU A 189 0.23 6.06 -45.72
C LEU A 189 0.65 7.36 -45.03
N PHE A 190 0.34 7.50 -43.73
CA PHE A 190 0.76 8.64 -42.92
C PHE A 190 2.29 8.68 -42.78
N VAL A 191 2.92 7.56 -42.44
CA VAL A 191 4.40 7.44 -42.36
C VAL A 191 5.04 7.73 -43.71
N ARG A 192 4.47 7.24 -44.82
CA ARG A 192 4.95 7.56 -46.18
C ARG A 192 4.82 9.05 -46.49
N ARG A 193 3.72 9.71 -46.12
CA ARG A 193 3.57 11.17 -46.27
C ARG A 193 4.56 11.94 -45.41
N CYS A 194 4.76 11.55 -44.15
CA CYS A 194 5.74 12.16 -43.25
C CYS A 194 7.18 11.99 -43.78
N LYS A 195 7.55 10.80 -44.27
CA LYS A 195 8.86 10.57 -44.89
C LYS A 195 9.04 11.37 -46.19
N ARG A 196 8.00 11.49 -47.02
CA ARG A 196 8.08 12.28 -48.27
C ARG A 196 8.19 13.78 -48.01
N LYS A 197 7.58 14.30 -46.94
CA LYS A 197 7.72 15.69 -46.50
C LYS A 197 9.13 15.95 -45.90
N ARG A 198 9.65 15.02 -45.09
CA ARG A 198 11.03 15.10 -44.56
C ARG A 198 12.10 15.07 -45.65
N ARG A 199 11.94 14.28 -46.72
CA ARG A 199 12.91 14.25 -47.84
C ARG A 199 12.99 15.55 -48.65
N LYS A 200 11.97 16.41 -48.59
CA LYS A 200 12.05 17.74 -49.21
C LYS A 200 12.87 18.68 -48.32
N ASN A 201 12.56 18.72 -47.02
CA ASN A 201 13.28 19.56 -46.07
C ASN A 201 14.76 19.16 -45.89
N LEU A 202 15.10 17.86 -45.98
CA LEU A 202 16.49 17.41 -45.80
C LEU A 202 17.39 17.80 -46.98
N LYS A 203 16.85 17.88 -48.20
CA LYS A 203 17.63 18.37 -49.36
C LYS A 203 17.90 19.87 -49.30
N ASP A 204 17.07 20.62 -48.60
CA ASP A 204 17.25 22.06 -48.39
C ASP A 204 18.21 22.35 -47.21
N GLU A 205 18.49 21.37 -46.35
CA GLU A 205 19.43 21.46 -45.20
C GLU A 205 20.81 20.85 -45.47
N GLU A 206 20.90 19.81 -46.30
CA GLU A 206 22.16 19.10 -46.63
C GLU A 206 23.09 19.92 -47.54
N GLU A 207 22.58 20.94 -48.24
CA GLU A 207 23.42 21.90 -48.99
C GLU A 207 24.07 22.98 -48.07
N ASN A 208 23.69 23.04 -46.78
CA ASN A 208 24.20 24.03 -45.83
C ASN A 208 25.05 23.46 -44.68
N HIS A 209 25.16 22.14 -44.50
CA HIS A 209 25.75 21.52 -43.30
C HIS A 209 27.01 20.66 -43.54
N ASP A 210 27.49 20.52 -44.78
CA ASP A 210 28.67 19.72 -45.13
C ASP A 210 30.03 20.35 -44.74
N LEU A 211 30.04 21.39 -43.89
CA LEU A 211 31.26 22.11 -43.50
C LEU A 211 31.75 21.87 -42.07
N ILE A 212 31.03 21.15 -41.20
CA ILE A 212 31.44 21.05 -39.79
C ILE A 212 31.27 19.63 -39.22
N GLU A 213 32.43 19.08 -38.83
CA GLU A 213 32.69 18.05 -37.81
C GLU A 213 32.61 16.56 -38.14
N ASN A 214 33.74 16.08 -38.69
CA ASN A 214 34.37 14.81 -38.31
C ASN A 214 35.34 15.04 -37.14
N LYS A 215 35.05 14.54 -35.92
CA LYS A 215 35.97 13.95 -34.91
C LYS A 215 35.40 14.08 -33.49
N GLN A 216 35.11 12.97 -32.83
CA GLN A 216 35.86 12.44 -31.67
C GLN A 216 35.03 11.41 -30.90
N ASP A 217 35.32 10.14 -31.18
CA ASP A 217 35.20 9.07 -30.18
C ASP A 217 36.43 9.08 -29.28
N GLY A 218 36.22 8.86 -27.98
CA GLY A 218 37.23 8.30 -27.11
C GLY A 218 37.35 8.94 -25.73
N MET A 219 37.14 8.11 -24.71
CA MET A 219 37.79 8.18 -23.40
C MET A 219 37.19 9.17 -22.38
N PHE A 220 36.24 8.70 -21.55
CA PHE A 220 36.16 9.13 -20.14
C PHE A 220 35.44 8.12 -19.22
N LEU A 221 36.28 7.43 -18.44
CA LEU A 221 36.11 6.97 -17.05
C LEU A 221 35.08 5.90 -16.64
N ALA A 222 35.65 4.77 -16.21
CA ALA A 222 35.22 4.03 -15.03
C ALA A 222 35.17 4.98 -13.81
N PHE A 223 33.98 5.47 -13.47
CA PHE A 223 33.70 6.12 -12.19
C PHE A 223 32.84 5.17 -11.36
N LEU A 224 33.32 4.90 -10.15
CA LEU A 224 32.74 4.08 -9.10
C LEU A 224 31.20 4.12 -9.12
N ASP A 225 30.57 2.95 -9.26
CA ASP A 225 29.15 2.76 -9.02
C ASP A 225 28.85 3.28 -7.60
N PRO A 226 28.11 4.40 -7.43
CA PRO A 226 27.89 4.98 -6.12
C PRO A 226 27.07 3.98 -5.31
N SER A 227 27.72 3.30 -4.37
CA SER A 227 27.09 2.24 -3.58
C SER A 227 25.92 2.81 -2.80
N ILE A 228 24.69 2.60 -3.31
CA ILE A 228 23.46 2.99 -2.61
C ILE A 228 23.41 2.20 -1.30
N LYS A 229 23.40 2.92 -0.17
CA LYS A 229 23.23 2.32 1.14
C LYS A 229 21.78 2.45 1.60
N CYS A 230 21.29 1.41 2.26
CA CYS A 230 19.92 1.39 2.80
C CYS A 230 19.96 1.49 4.33
N PHE A 231 19.20 2.44 4.87
CA PHE A 231 19.10 2.69 6.29
C PHE A 231 17.67 2.47 6.78
N TYR A 232 17.56 1.93 7.99
CA TYR A 232 16.28 1.66 8.64
C TYR A 232 16.11 2.56 9.86
N ILE A 233 15.11 3.42 9.80
CA ILE A 233 14.81 4.43 10.82
C ILE A 233 13.48 4.10 11.47
N LYS A 234 13.38 4.20 12.80
CA LYS A 234 12.10 3.88 13.43
C LYS A 234 11.01 4.83 12.98
N ALA A 235 9.85 4.30 12.56
CA ALA A 235 8.73 5.10 12.06
C ALA A 235 8.32 6.21 13.03
N LYS A 236 8.36 5.95 14.35
CA LYS A 236 8.10 6.93 15.41
C LYS A 236 8.97 8.20 15.39
N HIS A 237 10.01 8.28 14.55
CA HIS A 237 10.79 9.50 14.33
C HIS A 237 10.14 10.47 13.33
N PHE A 238 9.07 10.03 12.66
CA PHE A 238 8.20 10.75 11.75
C PHE A 238 6.78 10.67 12.35
N GLU A 239 6.47 11.57 13.29
CA GLU A 239 5.33 11.39 14.21
C GLU A 239 3.98 11.33 13.50
N HIS A 240 3.72 12.25 12.56
CA HIS A 240 2.49 12.27 11.78
C HIS A 240 2.36 11.02 10.89
N TYR A 241 3.36 10.75 10.04
CA TYR A 241 3.44 9.50 9.28
C TYR A 241 3.22 8.25 10.16
N HIS A 242 3.88 8.14 11.31
CA HIS A 242 3.73 6.99 12.20
C HIS A 242 2.29 6.83 12.69
N TYR A 243 1.65 7.93 13.06
CA TYR A 243 0.25 7.94 13.48
C TYR A 243 -0.67 7.48 12.33
N VAL A 244 -0.59 8.11 11.16
CA VAL A 244 -1.46 7.78 10.02
C VAL A 244 -1.20 6.37 9.51
N ASN A 245 0.06 5.94 9.44
CA ASN A 245 0.43 4.58 9.04
C ASN A 245 -0.14 3.52 9.99
N ASN A 246 -0.22 3.81 11.30
CA ASN A 246 -0.87 2.89 12.25
C ASN A 246 -2.39 2.81 12.01
N LEU A 247 -3.05 3.93 11.70
CA LEU A 247 -4.47 3.93 11.31
C LEU A 247 -4.69 3.12 10.02
N ALA A 248 -3.84 3.36 9.00
CA ALA A 248 -3.91 2.65 7.73
C ALA A 248 -3.76 1.14 7.90
N LYS A 249 -2.86 0.69 8.78
CA LYS A 249 -2.67 -0.73 9.10
C LYS A 249 -3.84 -1.36 9.83
N ASP A 250 -4.41 -0.67 10.81
CA ASP A 250 -5.60 -1.17 11.50
C ASP A 250 -6.79 -1.30 10.52
N CYS A 251 -6.93 -0.34 9.62
CA CYS A 251 -7.88 -0.40 8.52
C CYS A 251 -7.56 -1.56 7.56
N GLU A 252 -6.29 -1.79 7.22
CA GLU A 252 -5.83 -2.90 6.37
C GLU A 252 -6.27 -4.27 6.92
N LEU A 253 -6.11 -4.50 8.22
CA LEU A 253 -6.52 -5.76 8.86
C LEU A 253 -8.02 -6.05 8.72
N ARG A 254 -8.85 -5.01 8.62
CA ARG A 254 -10.29 -5.14 8.36
C ARG A 254 -10.59 -5.25 6.88
N LEU A 255 -9.85 -4.53 6.05
CA LEU A 255 -9.89 -4.63 4.60
C LEU A 255 -9.55 -6.05 4.12
N GLU A 256 -8.58 -6.71 4.74
CA GLU A 256 -8.19 -8.11 4.45
C GLU A 256 -9.32 -9.12 4.68
N LYS A 257 -10.28 -8.81 5.57
CA LYS A 257 -11.43 -9.68 5.81
C LYS A 257 -12.48 -9.54 4.72
N VAL A 258 -12.55 -8.38 4.07
CA VAL A 258 -13.56 -8.06 3.05
C VAL A 258 -13.07 -8.45 1.67
N ILE A 259 -11.86 -8.03 1.31
CA ILE A 259 -11.29 -8.33 0.00
C ILE A 259 -10.55 -9.66 0.09
N ARG A 260 -11.10 -10.70 -0.55
CA ARG A 260 -10.42 -11.98 -0.80
C ARG A 260 -9.33 -11.84 -1.86
N ASP A 261 -8.46 -10.83 -1.74
CA ASP A 261 -7.37 -10.60 -2.69
C ASP A 261 -6.14 -11.38 -2.23
N GLU A 262 -5.91 -12.44 -2.98
CA GLU A 262 -4.95 -13.50 -2.77
C GLU A 262 -3.48 -13.07 -3.06
N ASN A 263 -3.29 -11.90 -3.68
CA ASN A 263 -1.99 -11.39 -4.13
C ASN A 263 -1.41 -10.25 -3.24
N ARG A 264 -1.67 -10.27 -1.93
CA ARG A 264 -1.30 -9.13 -1.07
C ARG A 264 0.17 -9.12 -0.62
N ARG A 265 0.79 -7.96 -0.87
CA ARG A 265 2.09 -7.55 -0.32
C ARG A 265 1.94 -7.44 1.20
N LYS A 266 2.59 -8.31 1.98
CA LYS A 266 2.74 -8.05 3.42
C LYS A 266 3.55 -6.77 3.60
N TYR A 267 2.96 -5.76 4.22
CA TYR A 267 3.72 -4.60 4.68
C TYR A 267 4.87 -5.07 5.59
N GLY A 268 6.06 -4.49 5.35
CA GLY A 268 7.25 -4.78 6.13
C GLY A 268 7.04 -4.51 7.62
N SER A 269 7.90 -5.10 8.46
CA SER A 269 7.77 -5.07 9.92
C SER A 269 7.52 -3.67 10.48
N ASP A 270 6.57 -3.58 11.42
CA ASP A 270 5.87 -2.40 11.97
C ASP A 270 6.66 -1.17 12.39
N LYS A 271 7.99 -1.27 12.46
CA LYS A 271 8.77 -0.39 13.31
C LYS A 271 9.77 0.44 12.54
N GLU A 272 10.01 0.17 11.26
CA GLU A 272 11.17 0.69 10.53
C GLU A 272 10.78 1.20 9.13
N VAL A 273 11.14 2.45 8.85
CA VAL A 273 11.09 3.14 7.56
C VAL A 273 12.43 2.95 6.88
N MET A 274 12.42 2.57 5.60
CA MET A 274 13.63 2.44 4.79
C MET A 274 13.93 3.75 4.07
N ILE A 275 15.19 4.18 4.13
CA ILE A 275 15.71 5.34 3.42
C ILE A 275 16.95 4.91 2.64
N LYS A 276 17.04 5.32 1.38
CA LYS A 276 18.22 5.09 0.55
C LYS A 276 19.12 6.31 0.60
N VAL A 277 20.42 6.11 0.73
CA VAL A 277 21.41 7.18 0.66
C VAL A 277 22.42 6.82 -0.42
N ILE A 278 22.65 7.75 -1.33
CA ILE A 278 23.61 7.63 -2.42
C ILE A 278 24.74 8.65 -2.25
N GLY A 279 25.94 8.23 -2.65
CA GLY A 279 27.16 9.03 -2.49
C GLY A 279 27.77 8.96 -1.09
N ASN A 280 28.77 9.81 -0.87
CA ASN A 280 29.49 9.87 0.39
C ASN A 280 28.60 10.46 1.49
N HIS A 281 28.62 9.83 2.66
CA HIS A 281 27.96 10.31 3.87
C HIS A 281 28.83 10.04 5.09
N THR A 282 28.76 10.93 6.07
CA THR A 282 29.41 10.85 7.36
C THR A 282 28.41 10.43 8.44
N ASP A 283 28.90 10.04 9.61
CA ASP A 283 28.03 9.77 10.76
C ASP A 283 27.21 10.99 11.17
N ASP A 284 27.74 12.20 11.00
CA ASP A 284 27.04 13.44 11.28
C ASP A 284 25.89 13.69 10.31
N ASN A 285 26.07 13.35 9.03
CA ASN A 285 24.97 13.33 8.06
C ASN A 285 23.84 12.40 8.53
N LEU A 286 24.19 11.19 8.99
CA LEU A 286 23.19 10.21 9.44
C LEU A 286 22.49 10.64 10.75
N LYS A 287 23.16 11.39 11.65
CA LYS A 287 22.54 11.95 12.86
C LYS A 287 21.41 12.94 12.55
N LEU A 288 21.40 13.56 11.36
CA LEU A 288 20.29 14.38 10.88
C LEU A 288 19.01 13.54 10.68
N LEU A 289 19.14 12.26 10.34
CA LEU A 289 18.01 11.37 10.08
C LEU A 289 17.42 10.73 11.36
N SER A 290 18.03 10.93 12.54
CA SER A 290 17.77 10.31 13.86
C SER A 290 18.66 9.11 14.18
N LYS A 291 18.42 8.40 15.30
CA LYS A 291 19.19 7.20 15.68
C LYS A 291 18.93 6.08 14.66
N VAL A 292 19.78 6.02 13.66
CA VAL A 292 19.82 4.96 12.65
C VAL A 292 20.24 3.65 13.33
N LYS A 293 19.55 2.54 13.04
CA LYS A 293 20.08 1.21 13.35
C LYS A 293 20.94 0.77 12.17
N GLU A 294 22.11 0.20 12.48
CA GLU A 294 23.16 -0.17 11.54
C GLU A 294 22.69 -0.80 10.22
N GLU A 295 23.52 -0.56 9.21
CA GLU A 295 23.51 -1.11 7.86
C GLU A 295 23.24 -2.62 7.88
N LYS A 296 22.00 -3.03 7.58
CA LYS A 296 21.71 -4.44 7.33
C LYS A 296 22.08 -4.73 5.89
N HIS A 297 23.22 -5.39 5.69
CA HIS A 297 23.58 -5.96 4.41
C HIS A 297 22.60 -7.10 4.09
N MET A 298 21.50 -6.79 3.40
CA MET A 298 20.50 -7.78 3.04
C MET A 298 20.94 -8.55 1.80
N ARG A 299 21.29 -9.82 2.01
CA ARG A 299 21.62 -10.75 0.93
C ARG A 299 20.33 -11.30 0.31
N GLY A 300 19.98 -10.80 -0.88
CA GLY A 300 19.23 -11.51 -1.92
C GLY A 300 17.69 -11.56 -1.84
N GLY A 301 17.04 -10.88 -2.80
CA GLY A 301 15.91 -11.43 -3.57
C GLY A 301 14.48 -11.14 -3.12
N MET A 302 14.24 -10.71 -1.87
CA MET A 302 12.85 -10.68 -1.37
C MET A 302 12.47 -9.33 -0.74
N LEU A 303 12.34 -8.26 -1.56
CA LEU A 303 11.47 -7.09 -1.30
C LEU A 303 11.48 -5.99 -2.40
N GLU A 304 11.73 -6.32 -3.67
CA GLU A 304 11.92 -5.33 -4.76
C GLU A 304 10.79 -4.29 -4.93
N LEU A 305 9.56 -4.59 -4.50
CA LEU A 305 8.40 -3.69 -4.62
C LEU A 305 8.28 -2.65 -3.50
N SER A 306 8.81 -2.89 -2.29
CA SER A 306 8.86 -1.84 -1.24
C SER A 306 10.03 -0.87 -1.45
N TRP A 307 10.89 -1.15 -2.43
CA TRP A 307 12.15 -0.43 -2.66
C TRP A 307 12.00 0.73 -3.62
N LYS A 308 11.05 0.66 -4.57
CA LYS A 308 10.81 1.76 -5.53
C LYS A 308 10.26 3.01 -4.85
N ALA A 309 9.59 2.82 -3.70
CA ALA A 309 8.96 3.88 -2.96
C ALA A 309 9.89 4.52 -1.90
N ALA A 310 11.01 3.92 -1.52
CA ALA A 310 11.87 4.54 -0.49
C ALA A 310 12.48 5.88 -0.98
N PRO A 311 12.43 6.96 -0.18
CA PRO A 311 13.11 8.21 -0.50
C PRO A 311 14.60 7.99 -0.71
N LEU A 312 15.16 8.60 -1.77
CA LEU A 312 16.58 8.58 -2.09
C LEU A 312 17.21 9.91 -1.70
N LEU A 313 18.18 9.85 -0.79
CA LEU A 313 18.90 11.01 -0.27
C LEU A 313 20.31 11.05 -0.85
N CYS A 314 20.76 12.23 -1.23
CA CYS A 314 22.17 12.50 -1.48
C CYS A 314 22.61 13.65 -0.57
N PHE A 315 23.67 13.43 0.20
CA PHE A 315 24.32 14.50 0.95
C PHE A 315 25.36 15.14 0.05
N GLN A 316 25.26 16.45 -0.15
CA GLN A 316 26.21 17.18 -0.99
C GLN A 316 27.64 17.08 -0.43
N ASN A 317 27.81 17.31 0.88
CA ASN A 317 29.12 17.30 1.54
C ASN A 317 30.16 18.16 0.79
N ASP A 318 31.25 17.54 0.36
CA ASP A 318 32.37 18.12 -0.40
C ASP A 318 32.16 18.05 -1.93
N LEU A 319 31.07 17.43 -2.39
CA LEU A 319 30.76 17.37 -3.82
C LEU A 319 30.33 18.73 -4.36
N GLN A 320 30.73 19.00 -5.60
CA GLN A 320 30.10 20.07 -6.37
C GLN A 320 28.61 19.79 -6.53
N LEU A 321 27.80 20.84 -6.45
CA LEU A 321 26.34 20.75 -6.53
C LEU A 321 25.87 19.95 -7.77
N GLU A 322 26.48 20.22 -8.93
CA GLU A 322 26.12 19.55 -10.18
C GLU A 322 26.49 18.05 -10.16
N SER A 323 27.60 17.69 -9.52
CA SER A 323 27.98 16.28 -9.35
C SER A 323 26.99 15.54 -8.46
N ALA A 324 26.52 16.15 -7.38
CA ALA A 324 25.52 15.54 -6.50
C ALA A 324 24.15 15.39 -7.20
N LEU A 325 23.75 16.38 -8.00
CA LEU A 325 22.54 16.31 -8.82
C LEU A 325 22.65 15.20 -9.87
N GLU A 326 23.78 15.11 -10.56
CA GLU A 326 24.03 14.07 -11.57
C GLU A 326 23.96 12.65 -10.98
N ILE A 327 24.49 12.45 -9.78
CA ILE A 327 24.36 11.18 -9.03
C ILE A 327 22.88 10.85 -8.78
N LEU A 328 22.08 11.81 -8.33
CA LEU A 328 20.64 11.61 -8.09
C LEU A 328 19.86 11.39 -9.40
N ARG A 329 20.24 12.05 -10.51
CA ARG A 329 19.55 11.93 -11.80
C ARG A 329 19.67 10.52 -12.39
N ARG A 330 20.83 9.88 -12.23
CA ARG A 330 21.09 8.51 -12.71
C ARG A 330 20.18 7.47 -12.07
N GLU A 331 19.73 7.74 -10.85
CA GLU A 331 18.90 6.79 -10.11
C GLU A 331 17.41 6.95 -10.37
N ASN A 332 16.70 5.82 -10.43
CA ASN A 332 15.25 5.80 -10.54
C ASN A 332 14.62 5.64 -9.14
N ALA A 333 14.20 6.77 -8.55
CA ALA A 333 13.52 6.83 -7.27
C ALA A 333 12.32 7.78 -7.34
N CYS A 334 11.26 7.47 -6.59
CA CYS A 334 10.03 8.27 -6.53
C CYS A 334 10.26 9.67 -5.93
N HIS A 335 11.12 9.77 -4.92
CA HIS A 335 11.48 11.03 -4.26
C HIS A 335 13.00 11.11 -4.17
N LYS A 336 13.58 12.14 -4.81
CA LYS A 336 15.01 12.44 -4.78
C LYS A 336 15.22 13.68 -3.92
N ILE A 337 16.00 13.54 -2.86
CA ILE A 337 16.24 14.61 -1.88
C ILE A 337 17.73 14.92 -1.87
N LEU A 338 18.08 16.15 -2.24
CA LEU A 338 19.44 16.67 -2.11
C LEU A 338 19.56 17.46 -0.81
N ILE A 339 20.47 17.03 0.06
CA ILE A 339 20.79 17.74 1.30
C ILE A 339 22.04 18.59 1.05
N GLN A 340 21.82 19.89 0.85
CA GLN A 340 22.85 20.87 0.54
C GLN A 340 23.73 21.16 1.76
N SER A 341 25.02 21.36 1.55
CA SER A 341 25.92 21.87 2.58
C SER A 341 25.71 23.37 2.79
N ASP A 342 26.05 23.87 3.98
CA ASP A 342 25.89 25.29 4.33
C ASP A 342 26.87 26.22 3.58
N VAL A 343 27.63 25.70 2.61
CA VAL A 343 28.59 26.48 1.82
C VAL A 343 27.82 27.31 0.80
N PRO A 344 27.89 28.65 0.83
CA PRO A 344 27.23 29.49 -0.14
C PRO A 344 27.86 29.27 -1.52
N PHE A 345 27.07 28.75 -2.46
CA PHE A 345 27.45 28.68 -3.88
C PHE A 345 26.64 29.71 -4.66
N ASP A 346 27.34 30.50 -5.48
CA ASP A 346 26.80 31.63 -6.25
C ASP A 346 25.84 31.26 -7.39
N LYS A 347 25.47 29.99 -7.54
CA LYS A 347 24.58 29.54 -8.61
C LYS A 347 23.50 28.65 -8.04
N THR A 348 22.28 29.18 -7.96
CA THR A 348 21.07 28.36 -7.86
C THR A 348 20.90 27.63 -9.19
N PRO A 349 21.03 26.29 -9.22
CA PRO A 349 20.75 25.54 -10.42
C PRO A 349 19.27 25.72 -10.78
N GLU A 350 18.97 25.69 -12.08
CA GLU A 350 17.60 25.69 -12.58
C GLU A 350 16.83 24.57 -11.90
N ALA A 351 15.63 24.90 -11.40
CA ALA A 351 14.80 23.99 -10.63
C ALA A 351 14.35 22.81 -11.50
N ASP A 352 15.14 21.73 -11.47
CA ASP A 352 14.71 20.42 -11.91
C ASP A 352 13.63 19.95 -10.92
N GLY A 353 12.36 20.06 -11.32
CA GLY A 353 11.20 19.77 -10.48
C GLY A 353 11.14 18.34 -9.94
N SER A 354 12.08 17.47 -10.34
CA SER A 354 12.21 16.09 -9.86
C SER A 354 13.08 15.92 -8.60
N ILE A 355 13.84 16.95 -8.19
CA ILE A 355 14.77 16.88 -7.04
C ILE A 355 14.42 17.92 -5.98
N ILE A 356 14.16 17.46 -4.75
CA ILE A 356 13.87 18.31 -3.59
C ILE A 356 15.19 18.71 -2.94
N SER A 357 15.55 19.99 -3.02
CA SER A 357 16.74 20.53 -2.34
C SER A 357 16.40 21.06 -0.95
N VAL A 358 17.20 20.69 0.05
CA VAL A 358 17.03 21.12 1.45
C VAL A 358 18.39 21.39 2.10
N GLY A 359 18.51 22.45 2.89
CA GLY A 359 19.72 22.68 3.71
C GLY A 359 19.86 21.67 4.86
N GLN A 360 20.93 21.75 5.64
CA GLN A 360 21.25 20.78 6.72
C GLN A 360 20.36 20.90 7.98
N SER A 361 19.15 21.45 7.86
CA SER A 361 18.21 21.53 8.97
C SER A 361 17.56 20.17 9.24
N LYS A 362 17.93 19.56 10.36
CA LYS A 362 17.33 18.31 10.86
C LYS A 362 15.80 18.33 10.83
N ARG A 363 15.20 19.48 11.19
CA ARG A 363 13.74 19.65 11.20
C ARG A 363 13.17 19.59 9.77
N ARG A 364 13.72 20.40 8.85
CA ARG A 364 13.26 20.44 7.45
C ARG A 364 13.46 19.11 6.73
N ILE A 365 14.62 18.48 6.92
CA ILE A 365 14.90 17.15 6.35
C ILE A 365 13.84 16.14 6.81
N LYS A 366 13.49 16.14 8.10
CA LYS A 366 12.43 15.26 8.62
C LYS A 366 11.06 15.58 8.05
N GLU A 367 10.70 16.86 7.95
CA GLU A 367 9.42 17.29 7.38
C GLU A 367 9.28 16.82 5.91
N ILE A 368 10.34 16.99 5.10
CA ILE A 368 10.36 16.52 3.72
C ILE A 368 10.23 15.00 3.63
N ILE A 369 11.03 14.26 4.40
CA ILE A 369 10.95 12.79 4.41
C ILE A 369 9.55 12.33 4.86
N THR A 370 8.98 12.99 5.88
CA THR A 370 7.62 12.70 6.36
C THR A 370 6.61 12.89 5.24
N SER A 371 6.67 14.02 4.52
CA SER A 371 5.81 14.29 3.37
C SER A 371 5.95 13.24 2.26
N CYS A 372 7.18 12.81 1.94
CA CYS A 372 7.41 11.78 0.92
C CYS A 372 6.77 10.43 1.31
N LEU A 373 6.88 10.05 2.59
CA LEU A 373 6.29 8.81 3.11
C LEU A 373 4.76 8.87 3.16
N GLU A 374 4.22 10.04 3.49
CA GLU A 374 2.78 10.31 3.54
C GLU A 374 2.15 10.30 2.15
N GLU A 375 2.82 10.85 1.15
CA GLU A 375 2.37 10.80 -0.24
C GLU A 375 2.26 9.34 -0.74
N GLN A 376 3.25 8.51 -0.41
CA GLN A 376 3.21 7.08 -0.73
C GLN A 376 2.06 6.37 -0.03
N LEU A 377 1.81 6.71 1.24
CA LEU A 377 0.69 6.16 1.98
C LEU A 377 -0.65 6.59 1.36
N ASP A 378 -0.78 7.83 0.89
CA ASP A 378 -1.98 8.29 0.18
C ASP A 378 -2.23 7.48 -1.10
N GLN A 379 -1.18 7.22 -1.88
CA GLN A 379 -1.28 6.38 -3.09
C GLN A 379 -1.78 4.97 -2.77
N VAL A 380 -1.30 4.36 -1.69
CA VAL A 380 -1.76 3.05 -1.23
C VAL A 380 -3.25 3.08 -0.84
N LEU A 381 -3.66 4.10 -0.10
CA LEU A 381 -5.04 4.26 0.33
C LEU A 381 -5.96 4.49 -0.89
N GLN A 382 -5.49 5.20 -1.92
CA GLN A 382 -6.18 5.35 -3.20
C GLN A 382 -6.34 4.03 -3.94
N ASP A 383 -5.27 3.21 -4.01
CA ASP A 383 -5.33 1.88 -4.60
C ASP A 383 -6.37 1.00 -3.89
N TRP A 384 -6.45 1.08 -2.55
CA TRP A 384 -7.45 0.37 -1.77
C TRP A 384 -8.87 0.84 -2.08
N LEU A 385 -9.10 2.16 -2.14
CA LEU A 385 -10.39 2.72 -2.55
C LEU A 385 -10.79 2.27 -3.96
N GLY A 386 -9.83 2.26 -4.89
CA GLY A 386 -10.05 1.78 -6.25
C GLY A 386 -10.54 0.33 -6.28
N LYS A 387 -9.91 -0.55 -5.49
CA LYS A 387 -10.33 -1.96 -5.37
C LYS A 387 -11.72 -2.11 -4.76
N LEU A 388 -12.02 -1.34 -3.71
CA LEU A 388 -13.31 -1.41 -3.01
C LEU A 388 -14.50 -0.94 -3.85
N LYS A 389 -14.29 -0.04 -4.82
CA LYS A 389 -15.34 0.45 -5.72
C LYS A 389 -15.91 -0.61 -6.67
N HIS A 390 -15.20 -1.73 -6.85
CA HIS A 390 -15.61 -2.81 -7.74
C HIS A 390 -16.29 -3.98 -7.02
N GLU A 391 -16.38 -3.94 -5.69
CA GLU A 391 -17.01 -4.97 -4.87
C GLU A 391 -18.47 -4.61 -4.55
N ASP A 392 -19.32 -5.61 -4.36
CA ASP A 392 -20.70 -5.40 -3.93
C ASP A 392 -20.73 -4.68 -2.56
N LEU A 393 -21.35 -3.51 -2.54
CA LEU A 393 -21.41 -2.63 -1.37
C LEU A 393 -22.27 -3.24 -0.26
N ASN A 394 -21.66 -4.07 0.58
CA ASN A 394 -22.22 -4.41 1.88
C ASN A 394 -21.88 -3.31 2.90
N LYS A 395 -22.56 -3.36 4.06
CA LYS A 395 -22.36 -2.38 5.15
C LYS A 395 -20.90 -2.29 5.60
N GLN A 396 -20.22 -3.44 5.72
CA GLN A 396 -18.83 -3.51 6.15
C GLN A 396 -17.86 -2.86 5.13
N THR A 397 -18.10 -3.06 3.83
CA THR A 397 -17.34 -2.39 2.76
C THR A 397 -17.51 -0.88 2.85
N SER A 398 -18.74 -0.40 3.07
CA SER A 398 -19.04 1.04 3.20
C SER A 398 -18.33 1.67 4.42
N ASP A 399 -18.34 0.97 5.56
CA ASP A 399 -17.66 1.42 6.78
C ASP A 399 -16.14 1.54 6.56
N ILE A 400 -15.54 0.58 5.83
CA ILE A 400 -14.10 0.61 5.49
C ILE A 400 -13.77 1.73 4.49
N ILE A 401 -14.60 1.95 3.47
CA ILE A 401 -14.42 3.06 2.52
C ILE A 401 -14.40 4.40 3.27
N ALA A 402 -15.39 4.63 4.15
CA ALA A 402 -15.50 5.86 4.93
C ALA A 402 -14.28 6.08 5.83
N GLU A 403 -13.74 5.00 6.41
CA GLU A 403 -12.53 5.08 7.20
C GLU A 403 -11.29 5.41 6.37
N ILE A 404 -11.10 4.76 5.22
CA ILE A 404 -9.96 5.07 4.33
C ILE A 404 -10.02 6.55 3.94
N GLU A 405 -11.20 7.08 3.60
CA GLU A 405 -11.38 8.51 3.32
C GLU A 405 -11.04 9.41 4.53
N ALA A 406 -11.39 8.99 5.75
CA ALA A 406 -11.04 9.73 6.96
C ALA A 406 -9.52 9.76 7.19
N ILE A 407 -8.82 8.64 7.00
CA ILE A 407 -7.35 8.56 7.10
C ILE A 407 -6.70 9.47 6.05
N ARG A 408 -7.19 9.45 4.82
CA ARG A 408 -6.69 10.34 3.75
C ARG A 408 -6.91 11.82 4.03
N LYS A 409 -8.02 12.19 4.66
CA LYS A 409 -8.25 13.58 5.10
C LYS A 409 -7.21 14.03 6.13
N GLN A 410 -6.77 13.14 7.04
CA GLN A 410 -5.69 13.45 7.98
C GLN A 410 -4.37 13.75 7.24
N LEU A 411 -4.04 12.98 6.19
CA LEU A 411 -2.86 13.22 5.37
C LEU A 411 -2.85 14.62 4.73
N ILE A 412 -3.99 15.05 4.18
CA ILE A 412 -4.10 16.31 3.41
C ILE A 412 -4.15 17.56 4.31
N LEU A 413 -4.78 17.45 5.49
CA LEU A 413 -5.00 18.61 6.36
C LEU A 413 -3.68 19.18 6.91
N ASP A 414 -2.71 18.33 7.23
CA ASP A 414 -1.41 18.77 7.74
C ASP A 414 -0.49 19.33 6.64
N THR A 415 -0.64 18.88 5.39
CA THR A 415 0.15 19.42 4.26
C THR A 415 -0.19 20.88 3.96
N ARG A 416 -1.45 21.29 4.15
CA ARG A 416 -1.93 22.65 3.86
C ARG A 416 -1.55 23.68 4.94
N HIS A 417 -1.30 23.25 6.17
CA HIS A 417 -0.87 24.15 7.24
C HIS A 417 0.57 24.65 7.07
N ASN A 418 1.39 23.99 6.24
CA ASN A 418 2.79 24.34 6.05
C ASN A 418 3.08 25.24 4.83
N THR A 419 2.08 25.58 4.01
CA THR A 419 2.32 26.27 2.71
C THR A 419 1.87 27.72 2.61
N ASN A 420 1.05 28.28 3.50
CA ASN A 420 0.54 29.65 3.32
C ASN A 420 0.75 30.53 4.56
N GLY A 421 1.82 31.33 4.52
CA GLY A 421 1.79 32.67 5.09
C GLY A 421 1.37 33.64 3.99
N LEU A 422 0.12 34.11 4.06
CA LEU A 422 -0.37 35.44 3.65
C LEU A 422 -1.91 35.42 3.63
N ASP A 423 -2.45 36.37 4.38
CA ASP A 423 -3.84 36.65 4.75
C ASP A 423 -4.92 36.46 3.67
N ALA A 424 -5.82 35.48 3.90
CA ALA A 424 -7.24 35.54 3.52
C ALA A 424 -8.05 34.55 4.41
N PRO A 425 -9.29 34.89 4.83
CA PRO A 425 -9.98 34.13 5.87
C PRO A 425 -10.57 32.83 5.30
N CYS A 426 -9.87 31.71 5.53
CA CYS A 426 -10.39 30.39 5.20
C CYS A 426 -11.46 29.97 6.20
N ILE A 427 -12.62 29.57 5.67
CA ILE A 427 -13.72 28.92 6.38
C ILE A 427 -13.16 27.73 7.18
N ALA A 428 -13.17 27.89 8.50
CA ALA A 428 -12.57 26.97 9.44
C ALA A 428 -13.29 25.61 9.44
N ASN A 429 -12.62 24.54 9.03
CA ASN A 429 -12.98 23.18 9.44
C ASN A 429 -12.59 23.02 10.91
N LYS A 430 -13.46 23.55 11.77
CA LYS A 430 -13.37 23.50 13.22
C LYS A 430 -13.31 22.04 13.64
N SER A 431 -12.25 21.66 14.34
CA SER A 431 -12.24 20.41 15.11
C SER A 431 -13.56 20.26 15.85
N ILE A 432 -14.23 19.11 15.70
CA ILE A 432 -15.52 18.86 16.33
C ILE A 432 -15.40 18.99 17.85
N VAL A 433 -14.29 18.50 18.44
CA VAL A 433 -13.96 18.75 19.85
C VAL A 433 -13.32 20.13 19.98
N PRO A 434 -13.88 21.04 20.80
CA PRO A 434 -13.29 22.34 21.10
C PRO A 434 -11.86 22.25 21.67
N ASN A 435 -11.00 23.23 21.35
CA ASN A 435 -9.58 23.19 21.71
C ASN A 435 -9.33 23.27 23.22
N ASP A 436 -10.15 24.05 23.95
CA ASP A 436 -10.19 24.12 25.41
C ASP A 436 -10.45 22.74 26.02
N VAL A 437 -11.44 22.01 25.51
CA VAL A 437 -11.76 20.63 25.95
C VAL A 437 -10.59 19.68 25.70
N LYS A 438 -9.95 19.77 24.52
CA LYS A 438 -8.77 18.95 24.20
C LYS A 438 -7.62 19.24 25.15
N GLU A 439 -7.27 20.51 25.30
CA GLU A 439 -6.13 20.93 26.11
C GLU A 439 -6.31 20.49 27.56
N TYR A 440 -7.52 20.65 28.10
CA TYR A 440 -7.87 20.17 29.42
C TYR A 440 -7.70 18.65 29.56
N LEU A 441 -8.23 17.86 28.62
CA LEU A 441 -8.12 16.40 28.65
C LEU A 441 -6.68 15.90 28.46
N PHE A 442 -5.86 16.61 27.69
CA PHE A 442 -4.44 16.27 27.54
C PHE A 442 -3.63 16.51 28.82
N ARG A 443 -3.94 17.58 29.56
CA ARG A 443 -3.27 17.93 30.83
C ARG A 443 -3.58 16.95 31.97
N ARG A 444 -4.70 16.24 31.89
CA ARG A 444 -5.14 15.30 32.92
C ARG A 444 -4.38 13.98 32.89
N PHE A 445 -3.68 13.66 33.98
CA PHE A 445 -2.81 12.47 34.06
C PHE A 445 -3.58 11.14 34.13
N ASP A 446 -4.85 11.22 34.49
CA ASP A 446 -5.81 10.16 34.74
C ASP A 446 -6.68 9.81 33.51
N VAL A 447 -6.57 10.60 32.44
CA VAL A 447 -7.14 10.30 31.12
C VAL A 447 -6.19 9.40 30.32
N ASN A 448 -6.69 8.25 29.87
CA ASN A 448 -6.01 7.31 28.97
C ASN A 448 -6.19 7.70 27.49
N GLY A 449 -7.32 8.30 27.13
CA GLY A 449 -7.60 8.77 25.78
C GLY A 449 -9.02 9.30 25.65
N PHE A 450 -9.32 9.97 24.54
CA PHE A 450 -10.66 10.46 24.23
C PHE A 450 -10.89 10.57 22.72
N GLY A 451 -12.15 10.55 22.31
CA GLY A 451 -12.57 10.71 20.91
C GLY A 451 -14.08 10.92 20.77
N ILE A 452 -14.52 11.34 19.58
CA ILE A 452 -15.95 11.36 19.22
C ILE A 452 -16.33 9.99 18.67
N TRP A 453 -17.37 9.37 19.20
CA TRP A 453 -17.97 8.14 18.70
C TRP A 453 -19.36 8.42 18.12
N GLY A 454 -19.57 8.00 16.87
CA GLY A 454 -20.77 8.37 16.13
C GLY A 454 -20.88 9.89 15.89
N CYS A 455 -22.10 10.37 15.61
CA CYS A 455 -22.33 11.79 15.30
C CYS A 455 -22.60 12.68 16.53
N SER A 456 -22.72 12.10 17.73
CA SER A 456 -23.20 12.85 18.90
C SER A 456 -22.69 12.36 20.25
N THR A 457 -21.72 11.44 20.31
CA THR A 457 -21.16 10.97 21.60
C THR A 457 -19.68 11.29 21.68
N ILE A 458 -19.23 11.87 22.80
CA ILE A 458 -17.81 12.00 23.13
C ILE A 458 -17.47 10.96 24.19
N GLN A 459 -16.48 10.12 23.91
CA GLN A 459 -16.06 9.03 24.78
C GLN A 459 -14.69 9.31 25.36
N ILE A 460 -14.56 9.19 26.68
CA ILE A 460 -13.34 9.47 27.43
C ILE A 460 -12.98 8.24 28.26
N PHE A 461 -11.75 7.76 28.12
CA PHE A 461 -11.23 6.59 28.82
C PHE A 461 -10.38 7.03 30.00
N LEU A 462 -10.71 6.57 31.20
CA LEU A 462 -10.00 6.94 32.44
C LEU A 462 -9.27 5.76 33.06
N LYS A 463 -8.26 6.08 33.89
CA LYS A 463 -7.63 5.12 34.80
C LYS A 463 -8.62 4.73 35.91
N LYS A 464 -8.49 3.49 36.43
CA LYS A 464 -9.42 2.91 37.41
C LYS A 464 -9.63 3.70 38.72
N ALA A 465 -8.68 4.57 39.10
CA ALA A 465 -8.73 5.31 40.36
C ALA A 465 -9.23 6.77 40.20
N THR A 466 -9.89 7.09 39.09
CA THR A 466 -10.29 8.46 38.75
C THR A 466 -11.70 8.76 39.21
N ASP A 467 -11.90 9.90 39.88
CA ASP A 467 -13.23 10.43 40.18
C ASP A 467 -13.87 11.00 38.90
N TYR A 468 -14.76 10.20 38.30
CA TYR A 468 -15.38 10.55 37.03
C TYR A 468 -16.44 11.65 37.17
N GLU A 469 -17.05 11.82 38.35
CA GLU A 469 -18.06 12.85 38.57
C GLU A 469 -17.42 14.24 38.62
N ILE A 470 -16.23 14.34 39.23
CA ILE A 470 -15.41 15.56 39.19
C ILE A 470 -15.03 15.90 37.75
N LEU A 471 -14.49 14.94 37.00
CA LEU A 471 -14.11 15.17 35.60
C LEU A 471 -15.30 15.60 34.74
N LYS A 472 -16.44 14.92 34.88
CA LYS A 472 -17.66 15.22 34.14
C LYS A 472 -18.13 16.65 34.42
N ARG A 473 -18.15 17.05 35.69
CA ARG A 473 -18.52 18.41 36.10
C ARG A 473 -17.58 19.45 35.49
N GLU A 474 -16.27 19.23 35.59
CA GLU A 474 -15.27 20.15 35.06
C GLU A 474 -15.37 20.30 33.53
N LEU A 475 -15.61 19.20 32.80
CA LEU A 475 -15.81 19.24 31.35
C LEU A 475 -17.07 20.01 30.94
N ILE A 476 -18.18 19.76 31.63
CA ILE A 476 -19.45 20.49 31.38
C ILE A 476 -19.27 21.97 31.71
N THR A 477 -18.61 22.32 32.82
CA THR A 477 -18.31 23.71 33.17
C THR A 477 -17.37 24.38 32.17
N LEU A 478 -16.39 23.64 31.64
CA LEU A 478 -15.43 24.16 30.68
C LEU A 478 -16.08 24.54 29.35
N ASN A 479 -16.99 23.70 28.83
CA ASN A 479 -17.65 23.96 27.55
C ASN A 479 -19.08 23.41 27.51
N GLN A 480 -19.98 24.08 28.24
CA GLN A 480 -21.37 23.65 28.41
C GLN A 480 -22.08 23.45 27.05
N ASN A 481 -21.98 24.43 26.16
CA ASN A 481 -22.63 24.40 24.84
C ASN A 481 -22.23 23.18 24.00
N PHE A 482 -20.98 22.73 24.13
CA PHE A 482 -20.52 21.52 23.43
C PHE A 482 -21.16 20.26 24.02
N PHE A 483 -21.21 20.13 25.35
CA PHE A 483 -21.77 18.95 26.01
C PHE A 483 -23.31 18.92 26.09
N GLU A 484 -23.99 20.04 25.79
CA GLU A 484 -25.42 20.05 25.48
C GLU A 484 -25.72 19.40 24.12
N LYS A 485 -24.77 19.52 23.18
CA LYS A 485 -24.90 18.96 21.83
C LYS A 485 -24.35 17.53 21.72
N TYR A 486 -23.33 17.18 22.50
CA TYR A 486 -22.68 15.89 22.48
C TYR A 486 -22.85 15.16 23.82
N HIS A 487 -23.39 13.95 23.76
CA HIS A 487 -23.52 13.07 24.92
C HIS A 487 -22.13 12.62 25.40
N LEU A 488 -21.80 12.93 26.67
CA LEU A 488 -20.54 12.54 27.29
C LEU A 488 -20.63 11.13 27.88
N LYS A 489 -19.82 10.21 27.36
CA LYS A 489 -19.63 8.85 27.88
C LYS A 489 -18.24 8.71 28.47
N ILE A 490 -18.15 8.30 29.74
CA ILE A 490 -16.86 8.07 30.42
C ILE A 490 -16.76 6.59 30.75
N GLU A 491 -15.65 5.96 30.37
CA GLU A 491 -15.39 4.55 30.63
C GLU A 491 -14.13 4.37 31.47
N THR A 492 -14.26 3.66 32.59
CA THR A 492 -13.14 3.26 33.43
C THR A 492 -12.70 1.85 33.04
N GLY A 493 -11.49 1.73 32.49
CA GLY A 493 -10.98 0.43 32.05
C GLY A 493 -9.47 0.44 31.89
N ASN A 494 -8.82 -0.67 32.25
CA ASN A 494 -7.45 -0.89 31.80
C ASN A 494 -7.53 -1.22 30.31
N MET A 495 -6.97 -0.38 29.45
CA MET A 495 -6.48 -0.88 28.15
C MET A 495 -5.37 -1.90 28.47
N LEU A 496 -5.75 -3.16 28.68
CA LEU A 496 -4.82 -4.28 28.80
C LEU A 496 -4.27 -4.59 27.40
N LEU A 497 -3.27 -3.81 26.98
CA LEU A 497 -2.21 -4.34 26.14
C LEU A 497 -1.29 -5.12 27.08
N GLU A 498 -1.44 -6.44 27.13
CA GLU A 498 -0.49 -7.29 27.84
C GLU A 498 0.90 -7.15 27.20
N LEU A 499 1.77 -6.39 27.85
CA LEU A 499 3.22 -6.43 27.65
C LEU A 499 3.85 -6.97 28.94
N PRO A 500 4.87 -7.84 28.84
CA PRO A 500 5.47 -8.49 30.01
C PRO A 500 6.19 -7.49 30.94
N PRO A 501 6.29 -7.82 32.24
CA PRO A 501 6.50 -6.85 33.32
C PRO A 501 7.98 -6.57 33.56
N HIS A 502 8.68 -5.98 32.60
CA HIS A 502 10.00 -5.38 32.86
C HIS A 502 10.27 -4.20 31.91
N ARG A 503 9.50 -3.11 32.05
CA ARG A 503 9.84 -1.75 31.55
C ARG A 503 8.82 -0.66 31.90
N ALA A 504 8.22 -0.70 33.08
CA ALA A 504 7.15 0.22 33.49
C ALA A 504 7.60 1.66 33.85
N TYR A 505 8.89 2.00 33.80
CA TYR A 505 9.39 3.30 34.26
C TYR A 505 10.00 4.18 33.15
N LYS A 506 9.36 4.32 31.97
CA LYS A 506 9.64 5.48 31.06
C LYS A 506 8.72 5.62 29.82
N LEU A 507 7.40 5.50 29.93
CA LEU A 507 6.50 5.83 28.80
C LEU A 507 5.14 6.31 29.33
N ASN A 508 5.00 7.59 29.67
CA ASN A 508 3.74 8.15 30.19
C ASN A 508 3.19 9.32 29.36
N HIS A 509 3.73 9.58 28.16
CA HIS A 509 3.32 10.74 27.35
C HIS A 509 2.84 10.41 25.92
N GLN A 510 2.90 9.14 25.47
CA GLN A 510 2.83 8.79 24.04
C GLN A 510 1.54 8.10 23.55
N PHE A 511 0.50 7.96 24.36
CA PHE A 511 -0.76 7.33 23.95
C PHE A 511 -1.98 8.07 24.51
N ARG A 512 -2.29 9.28 24.04
CA ARG A 512 -3.50 10.00 24.51
C ARG A 512 -4.48 10.45 23.43
N TYR A 513 -4.30 10.07 22.18
CA TYR A 513 -5.25 10.42 21.12
C TYR A 513 -5.69 9.18 20.34
N LEU A 514 -6.97 8.85 20.46
CA LEU A 514 -7.67 7.86 19.64
C LEU A 514 -8.97 8.53 19.18
N ALA A 515 -8.85 9.35 18.14
CA ALA A 515 -10.01 9.96 17.50
C ALA A 515 -10.52 9.01 16.39
N LEU A 516 -11.59 8.26 16.66
CA LEU A 516 -12.34 7.53 15.64
C LEU A 516 -13.60 8.33 15.26
N THR A 517 -13.46 9.40 14.47
CA THR A 517 -14.62 10.10 13.91
C THR A 517 -15.33 9.23 12.88
N PHE A 518 -16.53 8.75 13.20
CA PHE A 518 -17.51 8.20 12.26
C PHE A 518 -18.77 9.04 12.28
N CYS A 519 -19.10 9.70 11.17
CA CYS A 519 -20.44 10.22 10.95
C CYS A 519 -20.81 9.98 9.47
N PRO A 520 -21.68 9.00 9.18
CA PRO A 520 -22.21 8.83 7.84
C PRO A 520 -23.24 9.93 7.59
N GLU A 521 -23.15 10.64 6.46
CA GLU A 521 -24.21 11.51 5.98
C GLU A 521 -25.49 10.67 5.78
N LYS A 522 -26.46 10.83 6.69
CA LYS A 522 -27.86 10.53 6.39
C LYS A 522 -28.56 11.85 6.09
N LYS A 523 -29.23 11.91 4.95
CA LYS A 523 -29.95 13.08 4.42
C LYS A 523 -31.20 13.51 5.20
N ASP A 524 -31.51 12.92 6.34
CA ASP A 524 -32.71 13.26 7.11
C ASP A 524 -32.34 13.60 8.56
N CYS A 525 -31.83 14.82 8.77
CA CYS A 525 -31.92 15.50 10.06
C CYS A 525 -32.69 16.80 9.81
N VAL A 526 -34.02 16.70 9.87
CA VAL A 526 -34.90 17.87 9.87
C VAL A 526 -34.70 18.56 11.21
N LEU A 527 -34.03 19.71 11.18
CA LEU A 527 -33.98 20.66 12.29
C LEU A 527 -35.39 21.18 12.55
N SER A 528 -35.93 20.83 13.71
CA SER A 528 -37.04 21.56 14.34
C SER A 528 -36.58 23.01 14.55
N THR A 529 -37.27 23.94 13.92
CA THR A 529 -37.14 25.38 14.15
C THR A 529 -38.26 25.82 15.08
N ASP A 530 -38.03 25.74 16.39
CA ASP A 530 -38.83 26.53 17.33
C ASP A 530 -38.32 27.97 17.34
N ARG A 531 -39.09 28.85 16.70
CA ARG A 531 -39.02 30.30 16.90
C ARG A 531 -39.89 30.65 18.10
N ASN A 532 -39.28 31.27 19.11
CA ASN A 532 -39.98 32.21 19.98
C ASN A 532 -38.97 33.20 20.56
N ALA A 533 -39.09 34.46 20.13
CA ALA A 533 -39.05 35.65 20.99
C ALA A 533 -39.43 36.91 20.17
N THR A 534 -40.66 37.39 20.44
CA THR A 534 -41.03 38.78 20.80
C THR A 534 -40.54 39.92 19.88
N THR A 535 -41.39 40.77 19.29
CA THR A 535 -42.10 41.87 19.98
C THR A 535 -43.06 42.64 19.05
N ALA A 536 -44.30 42.82 19.53
CA ALA A 536 -45.27 43.94 19.49
C ALA A 536 -45.54 44.88 18.27
N LEU A 537 -46.81 45.32 18.23
CA LEU A 537 -47.48 46.38 17.43
C LEU A 537 -47.63 46.05 15.93
N GLN A 538 -48.78 46.22 15.26
CA GLN A 538 -49.93 47.10 15.46
C GLN A 538 -51.09 46.55 14.63
N THR A 539 -52.30 46.62 15.15
CA THR A 539 -53.55 46.44 14.41
C THR A 539 -53.68 47.51 13.33
N ASP A 540 -54.03 47.15 12.09
CA ASP A 540 -55.21 47.72 11.46
C ASP A 540 -55.67 46.97 10.21
N LYS A 541 -56.99 47.09 10.03
CA LYS A 541 -57.87 46.48 9.03
C LYS A 541 -57.64 47.02 7.61
N ILE A 542 -58.43 46.44 6.70
CA ILE A 542 -58.75 46.85 5.32
C ILE A 542 -57.91 46.02 4.34
N GLY A 543 -58.43 45.13 3.52
CA GLY A 543 -59.76 45.06 2.91
C GLY A 543 -59.51 44.84 1.42
N ASP A 544 -60.34 44.00 0.79
CA ASP A 544 -60.52 43.89 -0.66
C ASP A 544 -59.31 43.36 -1.47
N ASP A 545 -59.47 42.68 -2.61
CA ASP A 545 -60.57 42.13 -3.37
C ASP A 545 -59.91 41.43 -4.58
N LYS A 546 -60.62 40.45 -5.16
CA LYS A 546 -60.53 39.95 -6.54
C LYS A 546 -59.23 39.39 -7.14
N GLY A 547 -59.41 38.17 -7.66
CA GLY A 547 -59.20 37.89 -9.09
C GLY A 547 -58.09 36.88 -9.37
N LYS A 548 -58.41 35.62 -9.69
CA LYS A 548 -58.51 35.09 -11.07
C LYS A 548 -57.29 35.51 -11.91
N ARG A 549 -56.38 34.62 -12.30
CA ARG A 549 -56.58 33.41 -13.12
C ARG A 549 -55.41 32.45 -12.95
#